data_AF-A0A0C1V8L5-F1
#
_entry.id   AF-A0A0C1V8L5-F1
#
_cell.length_a   1.000
_cell.length_b   1.000
_cell.length_c   1.000
_cell.angle_alpha   90.00
_cell.angle_beta   90.00
_cell.angle_gamma   90.00
#
_symmetry.space_group_name_H-M   'P 1'
#
loop_
_entity.id
_entity.type
_entity.pdbx_description
1 polymer ?
#
loop_
_entity_poly.entity_id
_entity_poly.type
_entity_poly.pdbx_seq_one_letter_code
_entity_poly.pdbx_strand_id
1 'polypeptide(L)' 'MVARTVKVKPETRNHKGFFVQDTAYELVGIEQSGWALICVDEASCHYVDPDDLRGGDSEQADVI' A
#
# COMPACT_ATOMS: atom_id res chain seq x y z
N MET A 1 -10.68 -7.17 11.05
CA MET A 1 -9.45 -6.35 10.89
C MET A 1 -9.84 -5.16 10.04
N VAL A 2 -9.41 -3.94 10.37
CA VAL A 2 -9.73 -2.76 9.55
C VAL A 2 -8.77 -2.75 8.37
N ALA A 3 -9.26 -3.20 7.22
CA ALA A 3 -8.59 -3.03 5.93
C ALA A 3 -8.35 -1.54 5.67
N ARG A 4 -7.08 -1.12 5.56
CA ARG A 4 -6.74 0.26 5.23
C ARG A 4 -6.54 0.38 3.73
N THR A 5 -7.40 1.14 3.07
CA THR A 5 -7.23 1.43 1.64
C THR A 5 -6.09 2.42 1.44
N VAL A 6 -5.13 2.06 0.59
CA VAL A 6 -3.96 2.86 0.23
C VAL A 6 -3.90 3.02 -1.29
N LYS A 7 -3.23 4.08 -1.73
CA LYS A 7 -2.82 4.25 -3.12
C LYS A 7 -1.30 4.17 -3.21
N VAL A 8 -0.80 3.78 -4.37
CA VAL A 8 0.64 3.84 -4.68
C VAL A 8 0.96 5.18 -5.33
N LYS A 9 2.22 5.61 -5.27
CA LYS A 9 2.69 6.73 -6.09
C LYS A 9 2.74 6.30 -7.56
N PRO A 10 2.62 7.25 -8.50
CA PRO A 10 3.00 6.98 -9.87
C PRO A 10 4.47 6.52 -9.89
N GLU A 11 4.77 5.54 -10.75
CA GLU A 11 6.10 4.93 -10.89
C GLU A 11 6.55 3.97 -9.77
N THR A 12 5.69 3.70 -8.77
CA THR A 12 5.96 2.66 -7.77
C THR A 12 6.20 1.31 -8.43
N ARG A 13 7.28 0.65 -8.01
CA ARG A 13 7.65 -0.69 -8.49
C ARG A 13 7.50 -1.68 -7.37
N ASN A 14 7.07 -2.89 -7.71
CA ASN A 14 7.07 -3.99 -6.78
C ASN A 14 8.49 -4.52 -6.56
N HIS A 15 8.63 -5.42 -5.58
CA HIS A 15 9.89 -6.10 -5.26
C HIS A 15 10.53 -6.85 -6.46
N LYS A 16 9.76 -7.15 -7.51
CA LYS A 16 10.25 -7.76 -8.76
C LYS A 16 10.71 -6.74 -9.81
N GLY A 17 10.59 -5.44 -9.53
CA GLY A 17 10.95 -4.35 -10.44
C GLY A 17 9.89 -3.99 -11.48
N PHE A 18 8.68 -4.55 -11.40
CA PHE A 18 7.57 -4.22 -12.28
C PHE A 18 6.76 -3.05 -11.73
N PHE A 19 6.27 -2.20 -12.62
CA PHE A 19 5.35 -1.13 -12.24
C PHE A 19 4.06 -1.69 -11.68
N VAL A 20 3.63 -1.11 -10.57
CA VAL A 20 2.35 -1.38 -9.94
C VAL A 20 1.31 -0.43 -10.52
N GLN A 21 0.10 -0.94 -10.76
CA GLN A 21 -0.97 -0.13 -11.35
C GLN A 21 -1.40 0.97 -10.37
N ASP A 22 -1.60 2.19 -10.87
CA ASP A 22 -2.19 3.29 -10.10
C ASP A 22 -3.68 3.01 -9.83
N THR A 23 -3.96 2.33 -8.73
CA THR A 23 -5.31 1.99 -8.26
C THR A 23 -5.37 1.99 -6.74
N ALA A 24 -6.55 1.80 -6.18
CA ALA A 24 -6.75 1.58 -4.75
C ALA A 24 -6.40 0.13 -4.39
N TYR A 25 -5.62 -0.04 -3.34
CA TYR A 25 -5.25 -1.33 -2.77
C TYR A 25 -5.65 -1.39 -1.31
N GLU A 26 -5.82 -2.59 -0.79
CA GLU A 26 -5.86 -2.86 0.63
C GLU A 26 -4.45 -3.11 1.17
N LEU A 27 -4.03 -2.36 2.18
CA LEU A 27 -2.80 -2.63 2.91
C LEU A 27 -3.05 -3.77 3.90
N VAL A 28 -2.45 -4.93 3.63
CA VAL A 28 -2.52 -6.11 4.50
C VAL A 28 -1.57 -5.96 5.68
N GLY A 29 -0.36 -5.46 5.44
CA GLY A 29 0.63 -5.26 6.49
C GLY A 29 2.01 -4.86 5.96
N ILE A 30 2.92 -4.57 6.89
CA ILE A 30 4.33 -4.34 6.61
C ILE A 30 5.11 -5.50 7.22
N GLU A 31 5.86 -6.20 6.38
CA GLU A 31 6.69 -7.34 6.78
C GLU A 31 7.96 -6.86 7.49
N GLN A 32 8.55 -7.74 8.32
CA GLN A 32 9.81 -7.45 9.04
C GLN A 32 11.00 -7.20 8.10
N SER A 33 10.89 -7.60 6.84
CA SER A 33 11.84 -7.33 5.77
C SER A 33 11.80 -5.87 5.27
N GLY A 34 10.84 -5.06 5.73
CA GLY A 34 10.65 -3.67 5.33
C GLY A 34 9.73 -3.47 4.13
N TRP A 35 9.09 -4.53 3.63
CA TRP A 35 8.17 -4.46 2.49
C TRP A 35 6.72 -4.34 2.93
N ALA A 36 5.94 -3.51 2.25
CA ALA A 36 4.50 -3.42 2.45
C ALA A 36 3.77 -4.37 1.48
N LEU A 37 2.87 -5.21 2.02
CA LEU A 37 2.01 -6.08 1.23
C LEU A 37 0.68 -5.39 0.98
N ILE A 38 0.43 -5.09 -0.28
CA ILE A 38 -0.83 -4.48 -0.76
C ILE A 38 -1.55 -5.43 -1.70
N CYS A 39 -2.88 -5.45 -1.67
CA CYS A 39 -3.71 -6.32 -2.51
C CYS A 39 -4.82 -5.53 -3.21
N VAL A 40 -5.04 -5.76 -4.50
CA VAL A 40 -6.23 -5.22 -5.21
C VAL A 40 -7.47 -6.06 -4.86
N ASP A 41 -7.26 -7.37 -4.76
CA ASP A 41 -8.24 -8.40 -4.46
C ASP A 41 -7.56 -9.55 -3.71
N GLU A 42 -8.33 -10.55 -3.29
CA GLU A 42 -7.85 -11.68 -2.47
C GLU A 42 -6.78 -12.57 -3.17
N ALA A 43 -6.60 -12.45 -4.49
CA ALA A 43 -5.66 -13.22 -5.30
C ALA A 43 -4.51 -12.40 -5.91
N SER A 44 -4.62 -11.05 -5.98
CA SER A 44 -3.60 -10.19 -6.58
C SER A 44 -2.97 -9.23 -5.55
N CYS A 45 -1.82 -9.67 -5.01
CA CYS A 45 -1.04 -8.91 -4.05
C CYS A 45 0.36 -8.57 -4.57
N HIS A 46 0.88 -7.42 -4.13
CA HIS A 46 2.17 -6.88 -4.51
C HIS A 46 2.93 -6.43 -3.26
N TYR A 47 4.22 -6.73 -3.24
CA TYR A 47 5.15 -6.17 -2.26
C TYR A 47 5.72 -4.89 -2.84
N VAL A 48 5.49 -3.77 -2.15
CA VAL A 48 5.98 -2.44 -2.55
C VAL A 48 6.71 -1.77 -1.39
N ASP A 49 7.45 -0.73 -1.71
CA ASP A 49 8.09 0.09 -0.70
C ASP A 49 7.02 0.85 0.13
N PRO A 50 7.08 0.80 1.47
CA PRO A 50 6.10 1.49 2.33
C PRO A 50 6.13 3.01 2.16
N ASP A 51 7.26 3.62 1.82
CA ASP A 51 7.36 5.07 1.56
C ASP A 51 6.66 5.48 0.25
N ASP A 52 6.41 4.53 -0.64
CA ASP A 52 5.65 4.73 -1.87
C ASP A 52 4.14 4.65 -1.66
N LEU A 53 3.68 4.24 -0.48
CA LEU A 53 2.26 4.20 -0.14
C LEU A 53 1.76 5.58 0.31
N ARG A 54 0.60 5.96 -0.24
CA ARG A 54 -0.16 7.13 0.17
C ARG A 54 -1.43 6.62 0.86
N GLY A 55 -1.52 6.86 2.17
CA GLY A 55 -2.70 6.53 2.94
C GLY A 55 -3.92 7.30 2.45
N GLY A 56 -5.07 6.64 2.41
CA GLY A 56 -6.38 7.27 2.27
C GLY A 56 -6.89 7.93 3.56
N ASP A 57 -6.02 8.16 4.55
CA ASP A 57 -6.37 8.74 5.84
C ASP A 57 -5.61 10.06 6.02
N SER A 58 -6.16 11.12 5.42
CA SER A 58 -5.96 12.49 5.92
C SER A 58 -6.89 12.79 7.10
N GLU A 59 -7.42 11.78 7.80
CA GLU A 59 -8.40 11.98 8.87
C GLU A 59 -8.01 11.27 10.18
N GLN A 60 -6.79 11.56 10.62
CA GLN A 60 -6.53 11.85 12.03
C GLN A 60 -5.78 13.18 12.12
N ALA A 61 -6.50 14.26 11.83
CA ALA A 61 -6.29 15.48 12.59
C ALA A 61 -6.65 15.13 14.04
N ASP A 62 -5.62 14.84 14.83
CA ASP A 62 -5.69 14.88 16.29
C ASP A 62 -6.18 16.29 16.67
N VAL A 63 -7.49 16.41 16.87
CA VAL A 63 -8.12 17.55 17.53
C VAL A 63 -8.09 17.26 19.03
N ILE A 64 -6.99 17.62 19.68
CA ILE A 64 -6.94 17.79 21.14
C ILE A 64 -6.37 19.18 21.43
#